data_AF-A0A1H4R7C0-F1
#
_entry.id   AF-A0A1H4R7C0-F1
#
_cell.length_a   1.000
_cell.length_b   1.000
_cell.length_c   1.000
_cell.angle_alpha   90.00
_cell.angle_beta   90.00
_cell.angle_gamma   90.00
#
_symmetry.space_group_name_H-M   'P 1'
#
loop_
_entity.id
_entity.type
_entity.pdbx_description
1 polymer ?
#
loop_
_entity_poly.entity_id
_entity_poly.type
_entity_poly.pdbx_seq_one_letter_code
_entity_poly.pdbx_strand_id
1 'polypeptide(L)' 'MTKFTPLFAKARTAAQLFDMSEDEFVRLVENGHLPPAADIGGGIRRWDVDRLRKIAVGEAADEGPMEW' A
#
# COMPACT_ATOMS: atom_id res chain seq x y z
N MET A 1 -0.34 11.23 -24.04
CA MET A 1 -0.30 11.90 -22.72
C MET A 1 0.56 11.05 -21.80
N THR A 2 1.69 11.54 -21.33
CA THR A 2 2.54 10.78 -20.40
C THR A 2 1.81 10.68 -19.07
N LYS A 3 1.36 9.48 -18.72
CA LYS A 3 0.67 9.22 -17.45
C LYS A 3 1.74 9.11 -16.37
N PHE A 4 1.82 10.12 -15.50
CA PHE A 4 2.72 10.06 -14.35
C PHE A 4 2.27 8.93 -13.41
N THR A 5 3.16 7.99 -13.10
CA THR A 5 2.93 7.01 -12.04
C THR A 5 3.17 7.72 -10.71
N PRO A 6 2.17 7.82 -9.82
CA PRO A 6 2.34 8.46 -8.53
C PRO A 6 3.30 7.64 -7.65
N LEU A 7 4.22 8.31 -6.95
CA LEU A 7 5.05 7.67 -5.92
C LEU A 7 4.21 7.34 -4.67
N PHE A 8 3.26 8.21 -4.34
CA PHE A 8 2.37 8.08 -3.20
C PHE A 8 0.89 8.09 -3.62
N ALA A 9 0.13 7.13 -3.11
CA ALA A 9 -1.31 7.00 -3.36
C ALA A 9 -2.14 7.40 -2.14
N LYS A 10 -3.30 8.01 -2.39
CA LYS A 10 -4.39 8.09 -1.39
C LYS A 10 -5.07 6.71 -1.25
N ALA A 11 -5.84 6.52 -0.18
CA ALA A 11 -6.55 5.27 0.11
C ALA A 11 -7.31 4.73 -1.11
N ARG A 12 -8.17 5.52 -1.75
CA ARG A 12 -8.88 5.13 -2.98
C ARG A 12 -7.98 4.61 -4.10
N THR A 13 -6.85 5.28 -4.34
CA THR A 13 -5.94 4.90 -5.43
C THR A 13 -5.16 3.65 -5.05
N ALA A 14 -4.78 3.51 -3.78
CA ALA A 14 -4.16 2.29 -3.27
C ALA A 14 -5.11 1.09 -3.37
N ALA A 15 -6.39 1.25 -2.98
CA ALA A 15 -7.42 0.23 -3.10
C ALA A 15 -7.62 -0.25 -4.55
N GLN A 16 -7.60 0.68 -5.51
CA GLN A 16 -7.67 0.34 -6.94
C GLN A 16 -6.50 -0.49 -7.45
N LEU A 17 -5.32 -0.42 -6.82
CA LEU A 17 -4.19 -1.29 -7.19
C LEU A 17 -4.44 -2.77 -6.85
N PHE A 18 -5.31 -3.02 -5.86
CA PHE A 18 -5.71 -4.36 -5.43
C PHE A 18 -7.13 -4.73 -5.90
N ASP A 19 -7.69 -3.96 -6.85
CA ASP A 19 -9.04 -4.15 -7.40
C ASP A 19 -10.15 -4.22 -6.34
N MET A 20 -10.06 -3.40 -5.29
CA MET A 20 -11.02 -3.39 -4.16
C MET A 20 -11.52 -1.99 -3.81
N SER A 21 -12.53 -1.94 -2.93
CA SER A 21 -13.09 -0.70 -2.39
C SER A 21 -12.14 -0.02 -1.39
N GLU A 22 -12.28 1.29 -1.21
CA GLU A 22 -11.48 2.04 -0.21
C GLU A 22 -11.69 1.52 1.21
N ASP A 23 -12.93 1.19 1.60
CA ASP A 23 -13.26 0.63 2.92
C ASP A 23 -12.60 -0.73 3.15
N GLU A 24 -12.65 -1.63 2.17
CA GLU A 24 -12.01 -2.95 2.24
C GLU A 24 -10.50 -2.82 2.42
N PHE A 25 -9.88 -1.92 1.65
CA PHE A 25 -8.45 -1.64 1.77
C PHE A 25 -8.08 -1.10 3.15
N VAL A 26 -8.83 -0.12 3.66
CA VAL A 26 -8.59 0.45 5.00
C VAL A 26 -8.75 -0.62 6.08
N ARG A 27 -9.77 -1.48 5.99
CA ARG A 27 -9.95 -2.59 6.94
C ARG A 27 -8.76 -3.55 6.92
N LEU A 28 -8.22 -3.89 5.75
CA LEU A 28 -7.04 -4.74 5.67
C LEU A 28 -5.80 -4.10 6.30
N VAL A 29 -5.64 -2.78 6.14
CA VAL A 29 -4.59 -2.01 6.82
C VAL A 29 -4.79 -2.02 8.33
N GLU A 30 -6.01 -1.78 8.81
CA GLU A 30 -6.33 -1.77 10.26
C GLU A 30 -6.17 -3.15 10.91
N ASN A 31 -6.48 -4.22 10.18
CA ASN A 31 -6.27 -5.60 10.63
C ASN A 31 -4.81 -6.08 10.46
N GLY A 32 -3.90 -5.22 9.97
CA GLY A 32 -2.47 -5.53 9.85
C GLY A 32 -2.09 -6.41 8.65
N HIS A 33 -3.01 -6.67 7.72
CA HIS A 33 -2.72 -7.42 6.49
C HIS A 33 -1.99 -6.59 5.42
N LEU A 34 -2.15 -5.27 5.46
CA LEU A 34 -1.51 -4.32 4.56
C LEU A 34 -0.75 -3.24 5.34
N PRO A 35 0.30 -2.63 4.75
CA PRO A 35 1.12 -1.64 5.44
C PRO A 35 0.32 -0.38 5.77
N PRO A 36 0.59 0.26 6.92
CA PRO A 36 -0.02 1.54 7.27
C PRO A 36 0.43 2.64 6.31
N ALA A 37 -0.40 3.67 6.18
CA ALA A 37 -0.04 4.88 5.45
C ALA A 37 1.14 5.61 6.12
N ALA A 38 2.04 6.14 5.32
CA ALA A 38 3.06 7.08 5.77
C ALA A 38 2.45 8.48 5.94
N ASP A 39 2.80 9.17 7.02
CA ASP A 39 2.55 10.60 7.14
C ASP A 39 3.61 11.36 6.33
N ILE A 40 3.18 12.10 5.32
CA ILE A 40 4.07 12.89 4.46
C ILE A 40 4.14 14.37 4.90
N GLY A 41 3.71 14.66 6.14
CA GLY A 41 3.63 16.00 6.72
C GLY A 41 2.20 16.52 6.79
N GLY A 42 1.91 17.27 7.86
CA GLY A 42 0.65 18.00 8.03
C GLY A 42 -0.58 17.12 8.23
N GLY A 43 -0.41 15.87 8.68
CA GLY A 43 -1.52 14.92 8.86
C GLY A 43 -1.98 14.27 7.55
N ILE A 44 -1.27 14.52 6.44
CA ILE A 44 -1.58 13.91 5.16
C ILE A 44 -0.98 12.52 5.12
N ARG A 45 -1.85 11.51 5.14
CA ARG A 45 -1.46 10.10 5.07
C ARG A 45 -1.52 9.59 3.64
N ARG A 46 -0.46 8.94 3.18
CA ARG A 46 -0.36 8.33 1.86
C ARG A 46 0.37 6.99 1.91
N TRP A 47 0.01 6.10 0.98
CA TRP A 47 0.69 4.83 0.82
C TRP A 47 1.74 4.92 -0.28
N ASP A 48 2.91 4.34 -0.02
CA ASP A 48 3.95 4.20 -1.02
C ASP A 48 3.53 3.17 -2.08
N VAL A 49 3.50 3.60 -3.34
CA VAL A 49 2.99 2.77 -4.45
C VAL A 49 3.95 1.63 -4.78
N ASP A 50 5.26 1.83 -4.64
CA ASP A 50 6.27 0.80 -4.89
C ASP A 50 6.17 -0.33 -3.87
N ARG A 51 5.99 0.01 -2.60
CA ARG A 51 5.77 -0.94 -1.51
C ARG A 51 4.49 -1.74 -1.70
N LEU A 52 3.38 -1.09 -2.05
CA LEU A 52 2.13 -1.79 -2.35
C LEU A 52 2.28 -2.73 -3.54
N ARG A 53 3.01 -2.31 -4.58
CA ARG A 53 3.30 -3.15 -5.74
C ARG A 53 4.11 -4.39 -5.36
N LYS A 54 5.18 -4.24 -4.57
CA LYS A 54 6.01 -5.36 -4.08
C LYS A 54 5.18 -6.39 -3.30
N ILE A 55 4.22 -5.94 -2.50
CA ILE A 55 3.30 -6.82 -1.78
C ILE A 55 2.37 -7.55 -2.76
N ALA A 56 1.78 -6.83 -3.72
CA ALA A 56 0.84 -7.41 -4.69
C ALA A 56 1.46 -8.50 -5.57
N VAL A 57 2.76 -8.38 -5.91
CA VAL A 57 3.48 -9.36 -6.73
C VAL A 57 4.13 -10.48 -5.90
N GLY A 58 4.00 -10.45 -4.57
CA GLY A 58 4.59 -11.45 -3.67
C GLY A 58 6.09 -11.26 -3.40
N GLU A 59 6.70 -10.15 -3.84
CA GLU A 59 8.09 -9.81 -3.53
C GLU A 59 8.30 -9.37 -2.07
N ALA A 60 7.21 -9.03 -1.35
CA ALA A 60 7.26 -8.70 0.07
C ALA A 60 7.26 -9.94 1.01
N ALA A 61 7.34 -11.16 0.47
CA ALA A 61 7.34 -12.40 1.25
C ALA A 61 8.71 -12.76 1.88
N ASP A 62 9.73 -11.91 1.74
CA ASP A 62 11.10 -12.20 2.19
C ASP A 62 11.66 -11.11 3.13
N GLU A 63 10.95 -10.79 4.21
CA GLU A 63 11.52 -9.99 5.33
C GLU A 63 11.10 -10.49 6.72
N GLY A 64 10.58 -11.71 6.82
CA GLY A 64 10.49 -12.42 8.10
C GLY A 64 11.73 -13.31 8.28
N PRO A 65 12.37 -13.37 9.47
CA PRO A 65 13.46 -14.32 9.67
C PRO A 65 12.89 -15.73 9.47
N MET A 66 13.32 -16.41 8.40
CA MET A 66 13.20 -17.86 8.28
C MET A 66 14.17 -18.47 9.28
N GLU A 67 13.72 -18.59 10.54
CA GLU A 67 14.41 -19.39 11.53
C GLU A 67 14.20 -20.86 11.17
N TRP A 68 15.25 -21.49 10.65
CA TRP A 68 15.40 -22.93 10.61
C TRP A 68 16.44 -23.35 11.65
#